data_AF-A0A4Q0NYK4-F1
#
_entry.id   AF-A0A4Q0NYK4-F1
#
_cell.length_a   1.000
_cell.length_b   1.000
_cell.length_c   1.000
_cell.angle_alpha   90.00
_cell.angle_beta   90.00
_cell.angle_gamma   90.00
#
_symmetry.space_group_name_H-M   'P 1'
#
loop_
_entity.id
_entity.type
_entity.pdbx_description
1 polymer ?
#
loop_
_entity_poly.entity_id
_entity_poly.type
_entity_poly.pdbx_seq_one_letter_code
_entity_poly.pdbx_strand_id
1 'polypeptide(L)'
;MHFSTYISDLLYRYECVIIPGFGAFLAHRISAYHDSKTQTFFPPQKRISFNAQLKENDGLLANYAASAENLSYTEALRSLQEFAYELEQKLIKNETVVLEKIGMLSQNEAGKVIFEPATTTNYLTEAFGLSSYVSKPIMREVLNEKVETLEEKAPIHISAGRRNNWMKYAAVGLLAIGLSGSLGFFYFKDIADHNFAEKQKAETAVENTIQQATFTIDNPLPAVTLNAFRPKGNYHIVAGAFRVPENAETRVEQLREAGYKARSIGENKYGLHQVVYGSYTDRLEAIKELRQIRNNDNPNAWMLVQELK
;
A
#
# COMPACT_ATOMS: atom_id res chain seq x y z
N MET A 1 25.05 17.61 14.21
CA MET A 1 24.50 16.72 13.16
C MET A 1 23.58 17.51 12.24
N HIS A 2 23.58 17.21 10.95
CA HIS A 2 22.84 17.95 9.93
C HIS A 2 21.48 17.29 9.61
N PHE A 3 20.60 17.17 10.61
CA PHE A 3 19.33 16.46 10.45
C PHE A 3 18.41 17.03 9.36
N SER A 4 18.41 18.35 9.12
CA SER A 4 17.66 18.95 8.01
C SER A 4 18.11 18.38 6.65
N THR A 5 19.42 18.22 6.45
CA THR A 5 20.00 17.63 5.24
C THR A 5 19.61 16.16 5.13
N TYR A 6 19.71 15.41 6.23
CA TYR A 6 19.38 13.98 6.25
C TYR A 6 17.92 13.70 5.95
N ILE A 7 17.01 14.52 6.48
CA ILE A 7 15.58 14.45 6.16
C ILE A 7 15.37 14.76 4.67
N SER A 8 16.02 15.82 4.15
CA SER A 8 15.92 16.18 2.73
C SER A 8 16.38 15.04 1.81
N ASP A 9 17.53 14.42 2.09
CA ASP A 9 18.05 13.30 1.32
C ASP A 9 17.07 12.11 1.32
N LEU A 10 16.53 11.77 2.50
CA LEU A 10 15.58 10.67 2.65
C LEU A 10 14.27 10.91 1.90
N LEU A 11 13.78 12.14 1.82
CA LEU A 11 12.52 12.48 1.12
C LEU A 11 12.57 12.25 -0.41
N TYR A 12 13.76 12.18 -1.00
CA TYR A 12 13.89 11.73 -2.40
C TYR A 12 13.48 10.26 -2.57
N ARG A 13 13.81 9.42 -1.58
CA ARG A 13 13.65 7.96 -1.66
C ARG A 13 12.41 7.44 -0.92
N TYR A 14 12.04 8.07 0.18
CA TYR A 14 10.98 7.63 1.08
C TYR A 14 9.83 8.64 1.11
N GLU A 15 8.62 8.14 1.34
CA GLU A 15 7.41 8.97 1.45
C GLU A 15 7.19 9.48 2.87
N CYS A 16 7.78 8.86 3.88
CA CYS A 16 7.64 9.22 5.28
C CYS A 16 9.02 9.25 5.94
N VAL A 17 9.33 10.34 6.65
CA VAL A 17 10.52 10.46 7.48
C VAL A 17 10.08 10.92 8.87
N ILE A 18 10.28 10.07 9.87
CA ILE A 18 9.83 10.30 11.24
C ILE A 18 10.98 10.89 12.09
N ILE A 19 10.65 11.92 12.87
CA ILE A 19 11.46 12.41 13.98
C ILE A 19 10.79 11.91 15.28
N PRO A 20 11.34 10.88 15.94
CA PRO A 20 10.74 10.28 17.13
C PRO A 20 10.40 11.31 18.21
N GLY A 21 9.20 11.23 18.77
CA GLY A 21 8.71 12.17 19.78
C GLY A 21 8.19 13.52 19.25
N PHE A 22 8.59 13.92 18.04
CA PHE A 22 8.20 15.20 17.43
C PHE A 22 7.07 15.06 16.41
N GLY A 23 7.27 14.25 15.37
CA GLY A 23 6.32 14.10 14.27
C GLY A 23 7.00 13.55 13.00
N ALA A 24 6.26 13.51 11.89
CA ALA A 24 6.77 13.00 10.62
C ALA A 24 6.54 13.96 9.45
N PHE A 25 7.51 13.99 8.53
CA PHE A 25 7.36 14.60 7.21
C PHE A 25 6.85 13.57 6.22
N LEU A 26 5.80 13.94 5.50
CA LEU A 26 5.11 13.11 4.54
C LEU A 26 5.24 13.74 3.15
N ALA A 27 5.84 13.02 2.21
CA ALA A 27 5.93 13.41 0.82
C ALA A 27 4.88 12.66 0.00
N HIS A 28 3.94 13.38 -0.58
CA HIS A 28 2.93 12.81 -1.47
C HIS A 28 3.07 13.37 -2.89
N ARG A 29 2.89 12.51 -3.88
CA ARG A 29 2.95 12.88 -5.29
C ARG A 29 1.71 13.70 -5.68
N ILE A 30 1.93 14.73 -6.47
CA ILE A 30 0.91 15.56 -7.11
C ILE A 30 1.15 15.49 -8.61
N SER A 31 0.09 15.21 -9.35
CA SER A 31 0.12 15.18 -10.82
C SER A 31 0.44 16.56 -11.40
N ALA A 32 0.96 16.57 -12.62
CA ALA A 32 1.10 17.79 -13.39
C ALA A 32 -0.26 18.50 -13.49
N TYR A 33 -0.26 19.82 -13.38
CA TYR A 33 -1.50 20.60 -13.44
C TYR A 33 -1.27 21.91 -14.19
N HIS A 34 -2.37 22.43 -14.73
CA HIS A 34 -2.42 23.73 -15.37
C HIS A 34 -3.17 24.69 -14.46
N ASP A 35 -2.53 25.81 -14.13
CA ASP A 35 -3.19 26.92 -13.46
C ASP A 35 -3.76 27.88 -14.51
N SER A 36 -5.09 27.89 -14.65
CA SER A 36 -5.79 28.72 -15.62
C SER A 36 -5.73 30.23 -15.33
N LYS A 37 -5.45 30.63 -14.09
CA LYS A 37 -5.32 32.06 -13.75
C LYS A 37 -3.99 32.60 -14.24
N THR A 38 -2.93 31.84 -14.04
CA THR A 38 -1.56 32.22 -14.44
C THR A 38 -1.17 31.65 -15.81
N GLN A 39 -2.04 30.86 -16.46
CA GLN A 39 -1.78 30.12 -17.70
C GLN A 39 -0.49 29.29 -17.65
N THR A 40 -0.12 28.83 -16.45
CA THR A 40 1.15 28.15 -16.17
C THR A 40 0.94 26.66 -16.03
N PHE A 41 1.74 25.88 -16.74
CA PHE A 41 1.85 24.44 -16.55
C PHE A 41 2.90 24.14 -15.50
N PHE A 42 2.53 23.35 -14.50
CA PHE A 42 3.41 22.85 -13.46
C PHE A 42 3.70 21.36 -13.69
N PRO A 43 4.97 20.95 -13.60
CA PRO A 43 5.34 19.54 -13.70
C PRO A 43 4.78 18.74 -12.50
N PRO A 44 4.75 17.39 -12.59
CA PRO A 44 4.42 16.60 -11.42
C PRO A 44 5.47 16.82 -10.34
N GLN A 45 5.04 16.81 -9.08
CA GLN A 45 5.91 17.13 -7.95
C GLN A 45 5.59 16.32 -6.71
N LYS A 46 6.53 16.21 -5.77
CA LYS A 46 6.27 15.71 -4.42
C LYS A 46 6.03 16.90 -3.49
N ARG A 47 4.83 16.99 -2.92
CA ARG A 47 4.50 17.99 -1.89
C ARG A 47 4.75 17.40 -0.51
N ILE A 48 5.41 18.17 0.35
CA ILE A 48 5.67 17.80 1.73
C ILE A 48 4.54 18.32 2.61
N SER A 49 4.11 17.50 3.56
CA SER A 49 3.27 17.88 4.70
C SER A 49 3.89 17.38 6.00
N PHE A 50 3.43 17.91 7.12
CA PHE A 50 3.89 17.51 8.45
C PHE A 50 2.72 16.95 9.27
N ASN A 51 2.98 15.85 9.97
CA ASN A 51 2.03 15.25 10.89
C ASN A 51 2.67 15.06 12.28
N ALA A 52 2.24 15.86 13.25
CA ALA A 52 2.73 15.81 14.64
C ALA A 52 2.31 14.55 15.42
N GLN A 53 1.33 13.78 14.92
CA GLN A 53 0.85 12.57 15.60
C GLN A 53 1.73 11.35 15.35
N LEU A 54 2.51 11.36 14.27
CA LEU A 54 3.39 10.25 13.88
C LEU A 54 4.73 10.38 14.61
N LYS A 55 4.80 9.80 15.82
CA LYS A 55 5.96 9.94 16.74
C LYS A 55 6.73 8.64 16.97
N GLU A 56 6.22 7.52 16.48
CA GLU A 56 6.81 6.20 16.66
C GLU A 56 8.13 6.09 15.89
N ASN A 57 9.14 5.51 16.54
CA ASN A 57 10.45 5.37 15.93
C ASN A 57 10.47 4.17 14.95
N ASP A 58 10.61 4.47 13.65
CA ASP A 58 10.79 3.46 12.59
C ASP A 58 12.28 3.11 12.33
N GLY A 59 13.19 3.81 12.99
CA GLY A 59 14.63 3.66 12.86
C GLY A 59 15.22 4.22 11.56
N LEU A 60 14.43 4.76 10.62
CA LEU A 60 14.93 5.18 9.30
C LEU A 60 15.95 6.31 9.42
N LEU A 61 15.55 7.42 10.04
CA LEU A 61 16.38 8.61 10.17
C LEU A 61 17.59 8.36 11.07
N ALA A 62 17.41 7.60 12.16
CA ALA A 62 18.49 7.25 13.08
C ALA A 62 19.54 6.35 12.42
N ASN A 63 19.13 5.33 11.65
CA ASN A 63 20.07 4.47 10.92
C ASN A 63 20.83 5.24 9.82
N TYR A 64 20.13 6.15 9.12
CA TYR A 64 20.78 7.00 8.12
C TYR A 64 21.84 7.91 8.75
N ALA A 65 21.50 8.58 9.87
CA ALA A 65 22.43 9.43 10.61
C ALA A 65 23.62 8.64 11.17
N ALA A 66 23.39 7.44 11.71
CA ALA A 66 24.46 6.55 12.20
C ALA A 66 25.44 6.18 11.09
N SER A 67 24.91 5.83 9.91
CA SER A 67 25.71 5.45 8.74
C SER A 67 26.48 6.64 8.15
N ALA A 68 25.86 7.82 8.07
CA ALA A 68 26.46 9.03 7.51
C ALA A 68 27.63 9.55 8.36
N GLU A 69 27.53 9.43 9.69
CA GLU A 69 28.48 10.00 10.64
C GLU A 69 29.44 8.95 11.25
N ASN A 70 29.32 7.68 10.84
CA ASN A 70 30.04 6.53 11.41
C ASN A 70 29.89 6.41 12.94
N LEU A 71 28.67 6.56 13.43
CA LEU A 71 28.33 6.42 14.85
C LEU A 71 27.53 5.15 15.09
N SER A 72 27.47 4.71 16.35
CA SER A 72 26.54 3.64 16.72
C SER A 72 25.08 4.12 16.58
N TYR A 73 24.16 3.18 16.34
CA TYR A 73 22.73 3.48 16.26
C TYR A 73 22.22 4.20 17.52
N THR A 74 22.69 3.78 18.70
CA THR A 74 22.26 4.36 19.98
C THR A 74 22.74 5.80 20.15
N GLU A 75 23.95 6.13 19.70
CA GLU A 75 24.45 7.51 19.69
C GLU A 75 23.66 8.39 18.72
N ALA A 76 23.41 7.90 17.51
CA ALA A 76 22.63 8.64 16.51
C ALA A 76 21.18 8.86 16.97
N LEU A 77 20.57 7.86 17.61
CA LEU A 77 19.22 7.97 18.17
C LEU A 77 19.17 9.01 19.30
N ARG A 78 20.17 9.04 20.18
CA ARG A 78 20.27 10.05 21.24
C ARG A 78 20.36 11.45 20.65
N SER A 79 21.23 11.67 19.67
CA SER A 79 21.35 12.98 19.01
C SER A 79 20.08 13.38 18.24
N LEU A 80 19.34 12.41 17.70
CA LEU A 80 18.04 12.66 17.06
C LEU A 80 16.97 13.09 18.07
N GLN A 81 16.96 12.48 19.26
CA GLN A 81 16.07 12.89 20.35
C GLN A 81 16.42 14.29 20.90
N GLU A 82 17.70 14.59 21.02
CA GLU A 82 18.18 15.94 21.37
C GLU A 82 17.71 16.97 20.33
N PHE A 83 17.84 16.66 19.04
CA PHE A 83 17.33 17.51 17.96
C PHE A 83 15.81 17.72 18.03
N ALA A 84 15.05 16.64 18.26
CA ALA A 84 13.59 16.72 18.42
C ALA A 84 13.19 17.64 19.59
N TYR A 85 13.90 17.53 20.71
CA TYR A 85 13.70 18.38 21.87
C TYR A 85 14.03 19.85 21.57
N GLU A 86 15.15 20.12 20.89
CA GLU A 86 15.52 21.48 20.47
C GLU A 86 14.47 22.14 19.57
N LEU A 87 13.90 21.39 18.62
CA LEU A 87 12.80 21.86 17.77
C LEU A 87 11.59 22.26 18.63
N GLU A 88 11.19 21.39 19.55
CA GLU A 88 10.05 21.63 20.43
C GLU A 88 10.28 22.86 21.31
N GLN A 89 11.47 23.02 21.90
CA GLN A 89 11.79 24.19 22.73
C GLN A 89 11.75 25.51 21.95
N LYS A 90 12.23 25.52 20.69
CA LYS A 90 12.14 26.71 19.83
C LYS A 90 10.70 27.07 19.51
N LEU A 91 9.88 26.06 19.18
CA LEU A 91 8.46 26.28 18.87
C LEU A 91 7.67 26.80 20.08
N ILE A 92 7.91 26.25 21.28
CA ILE A 92 7.27 26.72 22.54
C ILE A 92 7.62 28.19 22.84
N LYS A 93 8.80 28.66 22.42
CA LYS A 93 9.22 30.07 22.52
C LYS A 93 8.61 30.95 21.42
N ASN A 94 7.68 30.43 20.62
CA ASN A 94 7.10 31.06 19.42
C ASN A 94 8.15 31.44 18.37
N GLU A 95 9.30 30.75 18.34
CA GLU A 95 10.28 30.91 17.28
C GLU A 95 9.86 30.11 16.04
N THR A 96 10.13 30.66 14.86
CA THR A 96 9.94 29.94 13.60
C THR A 96 11.21 29.16 13.28
N VAL A 97 11.07 27.84 13.15
CA VAL A 97 12.20 26.96 12.81
C VAL A 97 12.22 26.72 11.31
N VAL A 98 13.34 27.08 10.68
CA VAL A 98 13.57 26.85 9.25
C VAL A 98 14.34 25.54 9.06
N LEU A 99 13.77 24.61 8.30
CA LEU A 99 14.43 23.39 7.84
C LEU A 99 14.73 23.55 6.35
N GLU A 100 16.01 23.73 6.03
CA GLU A 100 16.46 23.98 4.67
C GLU A 100 15.92 22.93 3.69
N LYS A 101 15.42 23.37 2.53
CA LYS A 101 14.80 22.56 1.46
C LYS A 101 13.51 21.82 1.85
N ILE A 102 13.11 21.80 3.12
CA ILE A 102 11.93 21.08 3.60
C ILE A 102 10.78 22.06 3.83
N GLY A 103 11.01 23.10 4.63
CA GLY A 103 9.99 24.08 4.97
C GLY A 103 10.22 24.75 6.32
N MET A 104 9.17 25.42 6.81
CA MET A 104 9.18 26.17 8.06
C MET A 104 8.15 25.59 9.02
N LEU A 105 8.55 25.50 10.30
CA LEU A 105 7.69 25.09 11.40
C LEU A 105 7.48 26.29 12.32
N SER A 106 6.23 26.53 12.69
CA SER A 106 5.83 27.55 13.65
C SER A 106 4.72 27.02 14.56
N GLN A 107 4.45 27.70 15.67
CA GLN A 107 3.32 27.37 16.53
C GLN A 107 2.23 28.43 16.35
N ASN A 108 0.97 28.01 16.30
CA ASN A 108 -0.16 28.93 16.30
C ASN A 108 -0.56 29.34 17.72
N GLU A 109 -1.49 30.30 17.83
CA GLU A 109 -1.99 30.79 19.12
C GLU A 109 -2.60 29.68 20.00
N ALA A 110 -3.08 28.59 19.39
CA ALA A 110 -3.65 27.44 20.08
C ALA A 110 -2.60 26.37 20.47
N GLY A 111 -1.30 26.65 20.30
CA GLY A 111 -0.23 25.72 20.64
C GLY A 111 -0.02 24.59 19.63
N LYS A 112 -0.65 24.63 18.45
CA LYS A 112 -0.49 23.62 17.40
C LYS A 112 0.65 23.98 16.45
N VAL A 113 1.46 22.99 16.10
CA VAL A 113 2.52 23.13 15.08
C VAL A 113 1.88 23.31 13.70
N ILE A 114 2.22 24.41 13.03
CA ILE A 114 1.93 24.71 11.63
C ILE A 114 3.20 24.45 10.83
N PHE A 115 3.03 23.86 9.65
CA PHE A 115 4.10 23.60 8.71
C PHE A 115 3.81 24.26 7.36
N GLU A 116 4.77 25.01 6.87
CA GLU A 116 4.76 25.62 5.54
C GLU A 116 5.86 24.97 4.68
N PRO A 117 5.51 24.20 3.64
CA PRO A 117 6.51 23.51 2.83
C PRO A 117 7.32 24.48 1.97
N ALA A 118 8.61 24.17 1.79
CA ALA A 118 9.45 24.87 0.84
C ALA A 118 9.00 24.61 -0.60
N THR A 119 8.92 25.65 -1.43
CA THR A 119 8.46 25.55 -2.83
C THR A 119 9.60 25.41 -3.84
N THR A 120 10.85 25.51 -3.39
CA THR A 120 12.04 25.57 -4.26
C THR A 120 12.54 24.22 -4.72
N THR A 121 12.25 23.14 -3.97
CA THR A 121 12.83 21.81 -4.19
C THR A 121 11.75 20.81 -4.52
N ASN A 122 11.88 20.12 -5.66
CA ASN A 122 11.01 19.01 -6.03
C ASN A 122 11.68 17.69 -5.71
N TYR A 123 11.13 16.95 -4.74
CA TYR A 123 11.65 15.64 -4.32
C TYR A 123 11.25 14.50 -5.26
N LEU A 124 10.46 14.77 -6.31
CA LEU A 124 10.13 13.79 -7.34
C LEU A 124 11.28 13.68 -8.34
N THR A 125 12.09 12.63 -8.21
CA THR A 125 13.23 12.36 -9.12
C THR A 125 12.81 12.19 -10.57
N GLU A 126 11.63 11.61 -10.84
CA GLU A 126 11.07 11.47 -12.20
C GLU A 126 10.81 12.81 -12.90
N ALA A 127 10.62 13.88 -12.14
CA ALA A 127 10.39 15.23 -12.64
C ALA A 127 11.65 16.11 -12.61
N PHE A 128 12.81 15.51 -12.33
CA PHE A 128 14.07 16.23 -12.29
C PHE A 128 14.34 16.93 -13.63
N GLY A 129 14.67 18.23 -13.56
CA GLY A 129 14.92 19.06 -14.74
C GLY A 129 13.66 19.62 -15.42
N LEU A 130 12.45 19.22 -15.01
CA LEU A 130 11.23 19.84 -15.52
C LEU A 130 10.98 21.18 -14.82
N SER A 131 10.83 22.24 -15.59
CA SER A 131 10.45 23.57 -15.09
C SER A 131 8.97 23.85 -15.37
N SER A 132 8.38 24.76 -14.59
CA SER A 132 7.10 25.35 -14.98
C SER A 132 7.25 26.15 -16.27
N TYR A 133 6.18 26.21 -17.06
CA TYR A 133 6.15 26.95 -18.31
C TYR A 133 4.84 27.73 -18.46
N VAL A 134 4.95 29.02 -18.76
CA VAL A 134 3.81 29.89 -19.00
C VAL A 134 3.39 29.77 -20.47
N SER A 135 2.15 29.34 -20.70
CA SER A 135 1.59 29.16 -22.03
C SER A 135 0.90 30.42 -22.55
N LYS A 136 0.86 30.55 -23.87
CA LYS A 136 0.05 31.58 -24.54
C LYS A 136 -1.33 31.02 -24.82
N PRO A 137 -2.42 31.74 -24.48
CA PRO A 137 -3.76 31.27 -24.77
C PRO A 137 -3.98 31.19 -26.28
N ILE A 138 -4.55 30.07 -26.74
CA ILE A 138 -4.93 29.87 -28.14
C ILE A 138 -6.35 30.41 -28.32
N MET A 139 -6.51 31.51 -29.05
CA MET A 139 -7.81 31.92 -29.54
C MET A 139 -8.23 30.97 -30.67
N ARG A 140 -9.16 30.07 -30.38
CA ARG A 140 -9.86 29.34 -31.44
C ARG A 140 -11.00 30.22 -31.93
N GLU A 141 -11.01 30.51 -33.22
CA GLU A 141 -12.20 31.07 -33.85
C GLU A 141 -13.33 30.05 -33.69
N VAL A 142 -14.28 30.38 -32.83
CA VAL A 142 -15.55 29.67 -32.80
C VAL A 142 -16.22 30.03 -34.11
N LEU A 143 -16.26 29.09 -35.06
CA LEU A 143 -17.13 29.20 -36.23
C LEU A 143 -18.55 29.37 -35.68
N ASN A 144 -19.01 30.61 -35.64
CA ASN A 144 -20.31 30.96 -35.09
C ASN A 144 -21.38 30.12 -35.81
N GLU A 145 -22.37 29.62 -35.06
CA GLU A 145 -23.67 29.03 -35.52
C GLU A 145 -24.38 29.83 -36.62
N LYS A 146 -23.88 31.03 -36.93
CA LYS A 146 -24.30 31.85 -38.06
C LYS A 146 -24.10 31.17 -39.42
N VAL A 147 -23.20 30.19 -39.56
CA VAL A 147 -23.10 29.41 -40.80
C VAL A 147 -24.29 28.45 -40.95
N GLU A 148 -24.67 27.73 -39.89
CA GLU A 148 -25.82 26.81 -39.93
C GLU A 148 -27.15 27.55 -40.17
N THR A 149 -27.33 28.73 -39.57
CA THR A 149 -28.54 29.56 -39.78
C THR A 149 -28.61 30.23 -41.16
N LEU A 150 -27.49 30.37 -41.86
CA LEU A 150 -27.45 30.84 -43.26
C LEU A 150 -27.68 29.70 -44.24
N GLU A 151 -27.27 28.48 -43.91
CA GLU A 151 -27.55 27.27 -44.70
C GLU A 151 -29.02 26.84 -44.64
N GLU A 152 -29.71 27.00 -43.50
CA GLU A 152 -31.15 26.70 -43.38
C GLU A 152 -32.07 27.61 -44.22
N LYS A 153 -31.64 28.83 -44.56
CA LYS A 153 -32.48 29.82 -45.25
C LYS A 153 -32.33 29.87 -46.77
N ALA A 154 -31.42 29.09 -47.35
CA ALA A 154 -31.37 28.97 -48.80
C ALA A 154 -32.42 27.96 -49.28
N PRO A 155 -33.41 28.35 -50.11
CA PRO A 155 -34.36 27.39 -50.66
C PRO A 155 -33.60 26.36 -51.50
N ILE A 156 -33.70 25.10 -51.07
CA ILE A 156 -33.09 23.96 -51.76
C ILE A 156 -33.79 23.83 -53.13
N HIS A 157 -33.12 24.27 -54.20
CA HIS A 157 -33.52 23.89 -55.54
C HIS A 157 -33.25 22.39 -55.73
N ILE A 158 -34.29 21.55 -55.59
CA ILE A 158 -34.20 20.14 -55.94
C ILE A 158 -34.11 20.03 -57.46
N SER A 159 -32.88 20.10 -57.99
CA SER A 159 -32.60 19.53 -59.30
C SER A 159 -32.65 18.01 -59.15
N ALA A 160 -33.33 17.30 -60.06
CA ALA A 160 -33.32 15.85 -60.10
C ALA A 160 -31.87 15.37 -60.37
N GLY A 161 -31.14 15.17 -59.27
CA GLY A 161 -29.72 14.87 -59.25
C GLY A 161 -29.44 13.41 -59.62
N ARG A 162 -28.45 13.27 -60.51
CA ARG A 162 -27.90 12.00 -61.02
C ARG A 162 -27.66 10.99 -59.89
N ARG A 163 -28.33 9.84 -59.96
CA ARG A 163 -28.21 8.73 -59.00
C ARG A 163 -26.75 8.27 -58.91
N ASN A 164 -26.11 8.58 -57.79
CA ASN A 164 -24.68 8.32 -57.59
C ASN A 164 -24.45 6.83 -57.25
N ASN A 165 -23.68 6.13 -58.09
CA ASN A 165 -23.44 4.68 -58.03
C ASN A 165 -22.54 4.25 -56.85
N TRP A 166 -22.06 5.18 -56.01
CA TRP A 166 -21.16 4.91 -54.89
C TRP A 166 -21.72 3.93 -53.85
N MET A 167 -23.05 3.92 -53.64
CA MET A 167 -23.72 2.98 -52.73
C MET A 167 -23.58 1.52 -53.16
N LYS A 168 -23.36 1.25 -54.46
CA LYS A 168 -23.08 -0.12 -54.94
C LYS A 168 -21.69 -0.58 -54.49
N TYR A 169 -20.71 0.32 -54.50
CA TYR A 169 -19.34 0.03 -54.05
C TYR A 169 -19.25 -0.10 -52.52
N ALA A 170 -20.02 0.69 -51.77
CA ALA A 170 -20.12 0.55 -50.32
C ALA A 170 -20.66 -0.82 -49.89
N ALA A 171 -21.69 -1.33 -50.59
CA ALA A 171 -22.24 -2.67 -50.32
C ALA A 171 -21.22 -3.79 -50.61
N VAL A 172 -20.45 -3.68 -51.68
CA VAL A 172 -19.36 -4.64 -52.00
C VAL A 172 -18.26 -4.58 -50.94
N GLY A 173 -17.90 -3.39 -50.47
CA GLY A 173 -16.91 -3.23 -49.39
C GLY A 173 -17.35 -3.90 -48.09
N LEU A 174 -18.61 -3.73 -47.67
CA LEU A 174 -19.15 -4.39 -46.47
C LEU A 174 -19.16 -5.91 -46.59
N LEU A 175 -19.53 -6.44 -47.76
CA LEU A 175 -19.49 -7.89 -48.01
C LEU A 175 -18.06 -8.44 -48.00
N ALA A 176 -17.10 -7.71 -48.58
CA ALA A 176 -15.69 -8.11 -48.57
C ALA A 176 -15.11 -8.13 -47.14
N ILE A 177 -15.41 -7.11 -46.32
CA ILE A 177 -14.99 -7.05 -44.91
C ILE A 177 -15.65 -8.15 -44.07
N GLY A 178 -16.94 -8.42 -44.30
CA GLY A 178 -17.66 -9.49 -43.61
C GLY A 178 -17.09 -10.87 -43.94
N LEU A 179 -16.82 -11.14 -45.22
CA LEU A 179 -16.22 -12.40 -45.66
C LEU A 179 -14.78 -12.56 -45.15
N SER A 180 -13.94 -11.53 -45.24
CA SER A 180 -12.56 -11.58 -44.75
C SER A 180 -12.49 -11.75 -43.23
N GLY A 181 -13.36 -11.07 -42.48
CA GLY A 181 -13.48 -11.24 -41.03
C GLY A 181 -13.90 -12.66 -40.64
N SER A 182 -14.87 -13.25 -41.36
CA SER A 182 -15.32 -14.62 -41.10
C SER A 182 -14.22 -15.66 -41.37
N LEU A 183 -13.49 -15.54 -42.49
CA LEU A 183 -12.38 -16.44 -42.82
C LEU A 183 -11.23 -16.32 -41.82
N GLY A 184 -10.89 -15.09 -41.41
CA GLY A 184 -9.88 -14.85 -40.37
C GLY A 184 -10.28 -15.49 -39.03
N PHE A 185 -11.54 -15.37 -38.62
CA PHE A 185 -12.04 -15.97 -37.38
C PHE A 185 -11.88 -17.50 -37.35
N PHE A 186 -12.15 -18.20 -38.45
CA PHE A 186 -11.95 -19.65 -38.54
C PHE A 186 -10.47 -20.04 -38.49
N TYR A 187 -9.57 -19.27 -39.11
CA TYR A 187 -8.12 -19.52 -39.04
C TYR A 187 -7.53 -19.29 -37.64
N PHE A 188 -7.94 -18.21 -36.96
CA PHE A 188 -7.42 -17.91 -35.61
C PHE A 188 -7.90 -18.88 -34.53
N LYS A 189 -9.09 -19.48 -34.71
CA LYS A 189 -9.61 -20.48 -33.78
C LYS A 189 -8.73 -21.73 -33.71
N ASP A 190 -8.28 -22.25 -34.86
CA ASP A 190 -7.44 -23.45 -34.94
C ASP A 190 -6.05 -23.24 -34.30
N ILE A 191 -5.48 -22.04 -34.48
CA ILE A 191 -4.19 -21.65 -33.89
C ILE A 191 -4.28 -21.61 -32.35
N ALA A 192 -5.39 -21.12 -31.79
CA ALA A 192 -5.57 -21.05 -30.35
C ALA A 192 -5.62 -22.44 -29.70
N ASP A 193 -6.31 -23.40 -30.34
CA ASP A 193 -6.44 -24.77 -29.86
C ASP A 193 -5.08 -25.51 -29.92
N HIS A 194 -4.29 -25.32 -30.97
CA HIS A 194 -2.92 -25.86 -31.06
C HIS A 194 -1.97 -25.26 -30.02
N ASN A 195 -2.01 -23.93 -29.82
CA ASN A 195 -1.17 -23.29 -28.81
C ASN A 195 -1.50 -23.76 -27.39
N PHE A 196 -2.79 -24.00 -27.11
CA PHE A 196 -3.23 -24.55 -25.81
C PHE A 196 -2.74 -26.00 -25.62
N ALA A 197 -2.88 -26.85 -26.63
CA ALA A 197 -2.41 -28.23 -26.59
C ALA A 197 -0.88 -28.33 -26.40
N GLU A 198 -0.11 -27.49 -27.09
CA GLU A 198 1.36 -27.45 -26.94
C GLU A 198 1.79 -26.90 -25.58
N LYS A 199 1.06 -25.92 -25.03
CA LYS A 199 1.31 -25.44 -23.66
C LYS A 199 1.09 -26.55 -22.63
N GLN A 200 0.02 -27.33 -22.77
CA GLN A 200 -0.28 -28.43 -21.85
C GLN A 200 0.76 -29.56 -21.94
N LYS A 201 1.28 -29.85 -23.15
CA LYS A 201 2.41 -30.78 -23.34
C LYS A 201 3.70 -30.26 -22.68
N ALA A 202 3.97 -28.96 -22.76
CA ALA A 202 5.14 -28.37 -22.11
C ALA A 202 5.02 -28.43 -20.57
N GLU A 203 3.85 -28.11 -20.01
CA GLU A 203 3.60 -28.19 -18.56
C GLU A 203 3.75 -29.62 -18.04
N THR A 204 3.19 -30.62 -18.74
CA THR A 204 3.34 -32.04 -18.36
C THR A 204 4.79 -32.53 -18.49
N ALA A 205 5.55 -32.08 -19.49
CA ALA A 205 6.97 -32.38 -19.59
C ALA A 205 7.77 -31.77 -18.42
N VAL A 206 7.46 -30.53 -18.03
CA VAL A 206 8.09 -29.87 -16.87
C VAL A 206 7.75 -30.61 -15.58
N GLU A 207 6.48 -30.96 -15.34
CA GLU A 207 6.08 -31.75 -14.18
C GLU A 207 6.81 -33.10 -14.12
N ASN A 208 6.94 -33.81 -15.25
CA ASN A 208 7.69 -35.07 -15.31
C ASN A 208 9.17 -34.86 -14.97
N THR A 209 9.81 -33.79 -15.46
CA THR A 209 11.20 -33.47 -15.09
C THR A 209 11.35 -33.11 -13.62
N ILE A 210 10.38 -32.39 -13.03
CA ILE A 210 10.39 -32.06 -11.60
C ILE A 210 10.25 -33.33 -10.76
N GLN A 211 9.35 -34.25 -11.14
CA GLN A 211 9.17 -35.52 -10.43
C GLN A 211 10.42 -36.40 -10.52
N GLN A 212 11.05 -36.49 -11.70
CA GLN A 212 12.32 -37.21 -11.88
C GLN A 212 13.47 -36.55 -11.10
N ALA A 213 13.53 -35.22 -11.05
CA ALA A 213 14.54 -34.48 -10.29
C ALA A 213 14.30 -34.52 -8.76
N THR A 214 13.09 -34.87 -8.32
CA THR A 214 12.74 -34.98 -6.89
C THR A 214 13.08 -36.36 -6.32
N PHE A 215 13.50 -37.34 -7.12
CA PHE A 215 13.79 -38.70 -6.66
C PHE A 215 15.30 -38.99 -6.59
N THR A 216 15.98 -38.36 -5.64
CA THR A 216 17.20 -38.90 -4.99
C THR A 216 17.46 -38.15 -3.69
N ILE A 217 16.89 -38.63 -2.58
CA ILE A 217 17.57 -38.62 -1.28
C ILE A 217 17.25 -39.97 -0.63
N ASP A 218 18.14 -40.93 -0.84
CA ASP A 218 18.18 -42.13 0.00
C ASP A 218 18.51 -41.68 1.44
N ASN A 219 17.52 -41.86 2.31
CA ASN A 219 17.61 -41.76 3.76
C ASN A 219 18.06 -40.39 4.33
N PRO A 220 17.16 -39.40 4.44
CA PRO A 220 17.41 -38.28 5.34
C PRO A 220 17.41 -38.83 6.77
N LEU A 221 18.52 -38.63 7.49
CA LEU A 221 18.61 -38.86 8.93
C LEU A 221 17.36 -38.27 9.61
N PRO A 222 16.78 -38.93 10.63
CA PRO A 222 15.55 -38.46 11.27
C PRO A 222 15.80 -37.06 11.82
N ALA A 223 15.25 -36.06 11.14
CA ALA A 223 15.25 -34.70 11.63
C ALA A 223 14.41 -34.70 12.90
N VAL A 224 15.06 -34.45 14.04
CA VAL A 224 14.37 -34.14 15.29
C VAL A 224 13.61 -32.83 15.06
N THR A 225 12.37 -32.93 14.61
CA THR A 225 11.46 -31.80 14.48
C THR A 225 11.05 -31.37 15.87
N LEU A 226 11.80 -30.46 16.46
CA LEU A 226 11.33 -29.72 17.63
C LEU A 226 10.22 -28.78 17.12
N ASN A 227 8.97 -29.27 17.18
CA ASN A 227 7.76 -28.48 16.91
C ASN A 227 7.56 -27.45 18.03
N ALA A 228 8.43 -26.44 18.08
CA ALA A 228 8.16 -25.23 18.83
C ALA A 228 7.20 -24.37 18.00
N PHE A 229 5.91 -24.70 18.04
CA PHE A 229 4.85 -23.79 17.60
C PHE A 229 4.97 -22.51 18.42
N ARG A 230 5.62 -21.47 17.88
CA ARG A 230 5.59 -20.15 18.48
C ARG A 230 4.15 -19.63 18.38
N PRO A 231 3.51 -19.26 19.49
CA PRO A 231 2.16 -18.72 19.44
C PRO A 231 2.18 -17.38 18.73
N LYS A 232 1.47 -17.27 17.61
CA LYS A 232 1.24 -15.99 16.94
C LYS A 232 -0.14 -15.48 17.34
N GLY A 233 -0.19 -14.35 18.04
CA GLY A 233 -1.43 -13.63 18.27
C GLY A 233 -1.57 -13.05 19.67
N ASN A 234 -2.17 -11.85 19.76
CA ASN A 234 -2.38 -11.11 21.00
C ASN A 234 -3.78 -11.35 21.61
N TYR A 235 -4.64 -12.09 20.90
CA TYR A 235 -6.01 -12.39 21.30
C TYR A 235 -6.15 -13.87 21.61
N HIS A 236 -6.43 -14.20 22.87
CA HIS A 236 -6.54 -15.57 23.35
C HIS A 236 -7.95 -15.86 23.84
N ILE A 237 -8.56 -16.96 23.39
CA ILE A 237 -9.89 -17.36 23.89
C ILE A 237 -9.71 -18.35 25.02
N VAL A 238 -9.98 -17.92 26.25
CA VAL A 238 -9.75 -18.67 27.48
C VAL A 238 -10.92 -19.63 27.74
N ALA A 239 -10.60 -20.90 27.92
CA ALA A 239 -11.53 -21.97 28.29
C ALA A 239 -11.73 -22.08 29.80
N GLY A 240 -10.72 -21.71 30.60
CA GLY A 240 -10.77 -21.72 32.05
C GLY A 240 -9.41 -21.42 32.69
N ALA A 241 -9.41 -21.27 34.01
CA ALA A 241 -8.20 -21.12 34.81
C ALA A 241 -8.26 -22.08 36.00
N PHE A 242 -7.25 -22.92 36.18
CA PHE A 242 -7.24 -24.02 37.14
C PHE A 242 -6.12 -23.83 38.17
N ARG A 243 -6.40 -24.15 39.43
CA ARG A 243 -5.40 -24.08 40.52
C ARG A 243 -4.41 -25.25 40.49
N VAL A 244 -4.79 -26.35 39.86
CA VAL A 244 -4.01 -27.61 39.80
C VAL A 244 -3.54 -27.77 38.35
N PRO A 245 -2.22 -27.87 38.09
CA PRO A 245 -1.69 -27.90 36.73
C PRO A 245 -2.15 -29.12 35.94
N GLU A 246 -2.28 -30.29 36.58
CA GLU A 246 -2.73 -31.53 35.95
C GLU A 246 -4.15 -31.41 35.37
N ASN A 247 -5.02 -30.64 36.03
CA ASN A 247 -6.38 -30.36 35.54
C ASN A 247 -6.35 -29.46 34.30
N ALA A 248 -5.40 -28.51 34.24
CA ALA A 248 -5.22 -27.65 33.08
C ALA A 248 -4.71 -28.46 31.87
N GLU A 249 -3.76 -29.37 32.09
CA GLU A 249 -3.22 -30.26 31.06
C GLU A 249 -4.31 -31.21 30.52
N THR A 250 -5.05 -31.86 31.42
CA THR A 250 -6.20 -32.71 31.04
C THR A 250 -7.20 -31.93 30.18
N ARG A 251 -7.51 -30.67 30.56
CA ARG A 251 -8.44 -29.84 29.78
C ARG A 251 -7.88 -29.45 28.41
N VAL A 252 -6.56 -29.23 28.29
CA VAL A 252 -5.90 -28.97 27.00
C VAL A 252 -6.02 -30.18 26.07
N GLU A 253 -5.80 -31.40 26.59
CA GLU A 253 -5.92 -32.63 25.82
C GLU A 253 -7.35 -32.84 25.31
N GLN A 254 -8.36 -32.73 26.18
CA GLN A 254 -9.77 -32.82 25.79
C GLN A 254 -10.14 -31.84 24.67
N LEU A 255 -9.63 -30.60 24.75
CA LEU A 255 -9.91 -29.59 23.73
C LEU A 255 -9.18 -29.89 22.41
N ARG A 256 -7.99 -30.48 22.45
CA ARG A 256 -7.28 -30.94 21.24
C ARG A 256 -7.97 -32.11 20.58
N GLU A 257 -8.49 -33.06 21.36
CA GLU A 257 -9.30 -34.17 20.86
C GLU A 257 -10.60 -33.67 20.21
N ALA A 258 -11.20 -32.61 20.76
CA ALA A 258 -12.34 -31.91 20.16
C ALA A 258 -11.97 -31.06 18.93
N GLY A 259 -10.70 -31.04 18.50
CA GLY A 259 -10.24 -30.38 17.29
C GLY A 259 -9.83 -28.91 17.46
N TYR A 260 -9.81 -28.39 18.70
CA TYR A 260 -9.36 -27.02 18.97
C TYR A 260 -7.83 -26.93 19.05
N LYS A 261 -7.27 -25.76 18.70
CA LYS A 261 -5.83 -25.45 18.82
C LYS A 261 -5.45 -25.08 20.26
N ALA A 262 -5.89 -25.90 21.22
CA ALA A 262 -5.85 -25.59 22.63
C ALA A 262 -4.45 -25.73 23.25
N ARG A 263 -4.15 -24.87 24.22
CA ARG A 263 -2.87 -24.85 24.95
C ARG A 263 -2.97 -24.16 26.30
N SER A 264 -1.97 -24.35 27.16
CA SER A 264 -1.76 -23.55 28.36
C SER A 264 -0.98 -22.28 28.02
N ILE A 265 -1.36 -21.14 28.60
CA ILE A 265 -0.68 -19.83 28.40
C ILE A 265 0.05 -19.34 29.66
N GLY A 266 0.18 -20.20 30.67
CA GLY A 266 0.84 -19.89 31.94
C GLY A 266 -0.14 -19.51 33.06
N GLU A 267 0.41 -18.99 34.14
CA GLU A 267 -0.36 -18.59 35.32
C GLU A 267 -0.79 -17.13 35.24
N ASN A 268 -2.00 -16.84 35.72
CA ASN A 268 -2.45 -15.47 35.90
C ASN A 268 -1.86 -14.83 37.18
N LYS A 269 -2.17 -13.55 37.43
CA LYS A 269 -1.80 -12.82 38.66
C LYS A 269 -2.29 -13.46 39.98
N TYR A 270 -3.14 -14.48 39.92
CA TYR A 270 -3.68 -15.20 41.06
C TYR A 270 -3.11 -16.62 41.19
N GLY A 271 -2.08 -16.98 40.39
CA GLY A 271 -1.47 -18.31 40.41
C GLY A 271 -2.34 -19.42 39.82
N LEU A 272 -3.29 -19.08 38.92
CA LEU A 272 -4.14 -20.06 38.25
C LEU A 272 -3.63 -20.31 36.83
N HIS A 273 -3.44 -21.58 36.47
CA HIS A 273 -3.03 -22.03 35.14
C HIS A 273 -4.16 -21.84 34.13
N GLN A 274 -3.93 -21.00 33.12
CA GLN A 274 -4.93 -20.64 32.13
C GLN A 274 -4.86 -21.54 30.90
N VAL A 275 -6.02 -22.06 30.49
CA VAL A 275 -6.18 -22.89 29.28
C VAL A 275 -6.94 -22.09 28.22
N VAL A 276 -6.46 -22.11 26.99
CA VAL A 276 -7.09 -21.41 25.87
C VAL A 276 -7.51 -22.38 24.78
N TYR A 277 -8.61 -22.08 24.09
CA TYR A 277 -9.07 -22.78 22.87
C TYR A 277 -8.15 -22.50 21.67
N GLY A 278 -7.57 -21.29 21.62
CA GLY A 278 -6.76 -20.84 20.51
C GLY A 278 -6.20 -19.43 20.74
N SER A 279 -5.25 -19.03 19.90
CA SER A 279 -4.63 -17.71 19.89
C SER A 279 -4.70 -17.15 18.47
N TYR A 280 -5.07 -15.88 18.35
CA TYR A 280 -5.38 -15.24 17.09
C TYR A 280 -4.66 -13.89 16.98
N THR A 281 -4.23 -13.55 15.78
CA THR A 281 -3.60 -12.26 15.47
C THR A 281 -4.64 -11.19 15.21
N ASP A 282 -5.76 -11.54 14.58
CA ASP A 282 -6.83 -10.60 14.28
C ASP A 282 -7.94 -10.63 15.35
N ARG A 283 -8.36 -9.45 15.77
CA ARG A 283 -9.41 -9.25 16.77
C ARG A 283 -10.77 -9.71 16.25
N LEU A 284 -11.07 -9.47 14.97
CA LEU A 284 -12.38 -9.80 14.40
C LEU A 284 -12.57 -11.31 14.29
N GLU A 285 -11.54 -12.02 13.84
CA GLU A 285 -11.49 -13.48 13.85
C GLU A 285 -11.69 -14.03 15.28
N ALA A 286 -10.97 -13.52 16.26
CA ALA A 286 -11.08 -13.95 17.66
C ALA A 286 -12.50 -13.74 18.24
N ILE A 287 -13.17 -12.64 17.88
CA ILE A 287 -14.55 -12.37 18.32
C ILE A 287 -15.53 -13.34 17.66
N LYS A 288 -15.34 -13.65 16.38
CA LYS A 288 -16.15 -14.62 15.65
C LYS A 288 -16.06 -16.00 16.29
N GLU A 289 -14.84 -16.47 16.54
CA GLU A 289 -14.55 -17.75 17.19
C GLU A 289 -15.09 -17.79 18.62
N LEU A 290 -14.93 -16.71 19.40
CA LEU A 290 -15.48 -16.63 20.76
C LEU A 290 -17.01 -16.82 20.77
N ARG A 291 -17.73 -16.24 19.81
CA ARG A 291 -19.18 -16.43 19.70
C ARG A 291 -19.55 -17.88 19.38
N GLN A 292 -18.82 -18.52 18.48
CA GLN A 292 -19.04 -19.93 18.15
C GLN A 292 -18.80 -20.84 19.37
N ILE A 293 -17.70 -20.62 20.09
CA ILE A 293 -17.37 -21.37 21.31
C ILE A 293 -18.43 -21.17 22.39
N ARG A 294 -18.91 -19.94 22.59
CA ARG A 294 -19.97 -19.64 23.58
C ARG A 294 -21.29 -20.32 23.27
N ASN A 295 -21.62 -20.47 22.00
CA ASN A 295 -22.87 -21.08 21.58
C ASN A 295 -22.80 -22.62 21.60
N ASN A 296 -21.64 -23.20 21.32
CA ASN A 296 -21.50 -24.64 21.04
C ASN A 296 -20.86 -25.45 22.19
N ASP A 297 -19.94 -24.87 22.96
CA ASP A 297 -19.14 -25.61 23.95
C ASP A 297 -19.18 -24.97 25.35
N ASN A 298 -18.74 -23.71 25.46
CA ASN A 298 -18.60 -23.05 26.76
C ASN A 298 -19.16 -21.63 26.77
N PRO A 299 -20.37 -21.42 27.33
CA PRO A 299 -21.00 -20.09 27.38
C PRO A 299 -20.21 -19.07 28.20
N ASN A 300 -19.34 -19.55 29.10
CA ASN A 300 -18.52 -18.72 29.98
C ASN A 300 -17.13 -18.42 29.42
N ALA A 301 -16.79 -18.85 28.20
CA ALA A 301 -15.50 -18.52 27.59
C ALA A 301 -15.32 -17.00 27.48
N TRP A 302 -14.09 -16.49 27.66
CA TRP A 302 -13.78 -15.07 27.51
C TRP A 302 -12.51 -14.85 26.70
N MET A 303 -12.35 -13.65 26.14
CA MET A 303 -11.14 -13.26 25.42
C MET A 303 -10.17 -12.55 26.37
N LEU A 304 -8.91 -13.00 26.37
CA LEU A 304 -7.78 -12.35 27.02
C LEU A 304 -6.94 -11.66 25.95
N VAL A 305 -6.66 -10.38 26.14
CA VAL A 305 -5.79 -9.59 25.25
C VAL A 305 -4.46 -9.40 25.94
N GLN A 306 -3.44 -10.15 25.50
CA GLN A 306 -2.12 -10.13 26.09
C GLN A 306 -1.09 -10.59 25.08
N GLU A 307 0.07 -9.95 25.03
CA GLU A 307 1.20 -10.47 24.27
C GLU A 307 1.96 -11.47 25.16
N LEU A 308 2.05 -12.72 24.70
CA LEU A 308 2.80 -13.77 25.40
C LEU A 308 4.26 -13.71 24.94
N LYS A 309 5.17 -13.58 25.90
CA LYS A 309 6.61 -13.54 25.68
C LYS A 309 7.19 -14.93 25.43
#